data_AF-A0A2A4R131-F1
#
_entry.id   AF-A0A2A4R131-F1
#
_cell.length_a   1.000
_cell.length_b   1.000
_cell.length_c   1.000
_cell.angle_alpha   90.00
_cell.angle_beta   90.00
_cell.angle_gamma   90.00
#
_symmetry.space_group_name_H-M   'P 1'
#
loop_
_entity.id
_entity.type
_entity.pdbx_description
1 polymer ?
#
loop_
_entity_poly.entity_id
_entity_poly.type
_entity_poly.pdbx_seq_one_letter_code
_entity_poly.pdbx_strand_id
1 'polypeptide(L)'
;MNSFQENGRNLIQVALANRDLYNKKRSYMSILSKLTLTATSPREPITPLARKRIKLLNRIEQQISAAEAELRDEQFMEEIKRWVRNEETGDKTLISTERPVRKWWWKNQHGAWMISLRDGNRLIPLGADKTSVEVGDIEQMVTTLETLRDAVIAGELDTQLEALIASRKPITTRKQKSAAKANG
;
A
#
# COMPACT_ATOMS: atom_id res chain seq x y z
N MET A 1 -33.07 -63.46 -24.19
CA MET A 1 -33.86 -62.21 -24.11
C MET A 1 -33.21 -61.17 -23.19
N ASN A 2 -31.87 -61.10 -23.08
CA ASN A 2 -31.16 -60.19 -22.14
C ASN A 2 -30.17 -59.22 -22.80
N SER A 3 -29.87 -59.35 -24.10
CA SER A 3 -28.82 -58.55 -24.76
C SER A 3 -29.25 -57.11 -25.12
N PHE A 4 -30.55 -56.86 -25.32
CA PHE A 4 -31.04 -55.52 -25.69
C PHE A 4 -31.08 -54.52 -24.52
N GLN A 5 -31.23 -54.98 -23.28
CA GLN A 5 -31.23 -54.09 -22.10
C GLN A 5 -29.81 -53.70 -21.65
N GLU A 6 -28.81 -54.57 -21.81
CA GLU A 6 -27.42 -54.24 -21.48
C GLU A 6 -26.82 -53.22 -22.45
N ASN A 7 -27.12 -53.33 -23.75
CA ASN A 7 -26.65 -52.38 -24.76
C ASN A 7 -27.19 -50.95 -24.53
N GLY A 8 -28.46 -50.81 -24.13
CA GLY A 8 -29.03 -49.48 -23.82
C GLY A 8 -28.44 -48.84 -22.56
N ARG A 9 -28.14 -49.63 -21.52
CA ARG A 9 -27.46 -49.16 -20.31
C ARG A 9 -26.02 -48.70 -20.60
N ASN A 10 -25.33 -49.41 -21.49
CA ASN A 10 -23.97 -49.06 -21.91
C ASN A 10 -23.95 -47.73 -22.68
N LEU A 11 -24.91 -47.51 -23.60
CA LEU A 11 -25.03 -46.27 -24.36
C LEU A 11 -25.34 -45.05 -23.48
N ILE A 12 -26.20 -45.18 -22.47
CA ILE A 12 -26.50 -44.10 -21.52
C ILE A 12 -25.25 -43.77 -20.68
N GLN A 13 -24.53 -44.78 -20.21
CA GLN A 13 -23.29 -44.59 -19.44
C GLN A 13 -22.21 -43.88 -20.27
N VAL A 14 -22.06 -44.25 -21.55
CA VAL A 14 -21.14 -43.62 -22.49
C VAL A 14 -21.55 -42.18 -22.81
N ALA A 15 -22.85 -41.90 -23.01
CA ALA A 15 -23.35 -40.56 -23.26
C ALA A 15 -23.14 -39.62 -22.06
N LEU A 16 -23.35 -40.11 -20.84
CA LEU A 16 -23.08 -39.37 -19.61
C LEU A 16 -21.58 -39.09 -19.43
N ALA A 17 -20.71 -40.09 -19.64
CA ALA A 17 -19.26 -39.91 -19.57
C ALA A 17 -18.75 -38.87 -20.59
N ASN A 18 -19.29 -38.87 -21.81
CA ASN A 18 -18.94 -37.89 -22.84
C ASN A 18 -19.43 -36.48 -22.48
N ARG A 19 -20.60 -36.35 -21.83
CA ARG A 19 -21.12 -35.07 -21.32
C ARG A 19 -20.24 -34.50 -20.21
N ASP A 20 -19.74 -35.35 -19.32
CA ASP A 20 -18.83 -34.95 -18.24
C ASP A 20 -17.47 -34.51 -18.78
N LEU A 21 -16.92 -35.24 -19.77
CA LEU A 21 -15.71 -34.86 -20.51
C LEU A 21 -15.87 -33.50 -21.23
N TYR A 22 -17.03 -33.27 -21.86
CA TYR A 22 -17.34 -32.00 -22.52
C TYR A 22 -17.42 -30.84 -21.52
N ASN A 23 -18.12 -31.01 -20.39
CA ASN A 23 -18.22 -29.99 -19.35
C ASN A 23 -16.86 -29.71 -18.67
N LYS A 24 -16.05 -30.74 -18.44
CA LYS A 24 -14.69 -30.61 -17.90
C LYS A 24 -13.76 -29.83 -18.85
N LYS A 25 -13.80 -30.13 -20.15
CA LYS A 25 -13.08 -29.35 -21.18
C LYS A 25 -13.56 -27.90 -21.25
N ARG A 26 -14.87 -27.66 -21.13
CA ARG A 26 -15.46 -26.30 -21.13
C ARG A 26 -15.03 -25.47 -19.91
N SER A 27 -14.90 -26.10 -18.74
CA SER A 27 -14.34 -25.47 -17.54
C SER A 27 -12.86 -25.07 -17.76
N TYR A 28 -12.08 -25.92 -18.43
CA TYR A 28 -10.67 -25.64 -18.79
C TYR A 28 -10.48 -24.54 -19.85
N MET A 29 -11.53 -24.15 -20.56
CA MET A 29 -11.51 -23.07 -21.57
C MET A 29 -12.21 -21.79 -21.11
N SER A 30 -12.62 -21.70 -19.84
CA SER A 30 -13.23 -20.47 -19.34
C SER A 30 -12.17 -19.36 -19.27
N ILE A 31 -12.42 -18.20 -19.88
CA ILE A 31 -11.49 -17.06 -19.79
C ILE A 31 -11.26 -16.65 -18.32
N LEU A 32 -12.27 -16.87 -17.48
CA LEU A 32 -12.22 -16.62 -16.03
C LEU A 32 -11.20 -17.50 -15.28
N SER A 33 -10.86 -18.70 -15.77
CA SER A 33 -9.85 -19.55 -15.11
C SER A 33 -8.41 -19.05 -15.27
N LYS A 34 -8.19 -17.98 -16.08
CA LYS A 34 -6.90 -17.28 -16.15
C LYS A 34 -6.70 -16.26 -15.03
N LEU A 35 -7.73 -16.01 -14.22
CA LEU A 35 -7.72 -15.01 -13.15
C LEU A 35 -7.75 -15.70 -11.79
N THR A 36 -7.03 -15.14 -10.82
CA THR A 36 -7.11 -15.55 -9.42
C THR A 36 -8.38 -14.99 -8.81
N LEU A 37 -9.43 -15.81 -8.74
CA LEU A 37 -10.70 -15.41 -8.12
C LEU A 37 -10.53 -15.38 -6.59
N THR A 38 -10.83 -14.23 -5.99
CA THR A 38 -10.76 -14.04 -4.53
C THR A 38 -12.10 -13.52 -4.02
N ALA A 39 -12.52 -13.95 -2.82
CA ALA A 39 -13.76 -13.50 -2.19
C ALA A 39 -13.66 -12.08 -1.57
N THR A 40 -12.50 -11.43 -1.68
CA THR A 40 -12.22 -10.12 -1.08
C THR A 40 -13.21 -9.06 -1.56
N SER A 41 -13.90 -8.44 -0.60
CA SER A 41 -14.85 -7.36 -0.85
C SER A 41 -14.26 -5.98 -0.60
N PRO A 42 -14.54 -4.96 -1.44
CA PRO A 42 -14.16 -3.56 -1.14
C PRO A 42 -14.75 -2.99 0.15
N ARG A 43 -15.77 -3.67 0.73
CA ARG A 43 -16.39 -3.28 2.01
C ARG A 43 -15.73 -3.90 3.23
N GLU A 44 -14.75 -4.78 3.05
CA GLU A 44 -14.03 -5.38 4.17
C GLU A 44 -13.22 -4.32 4.94
N PRO A 45 -13.23 -4.36 6.28
CA PRO A 45 -12.43 -3.45 7.08
C PRO A 45 -10.95 -3.75 6.87
N ILE A 46 -10.21 -2.78 6.30
CA ILE A 46 -8.77 -2.91 6.10
C ILE A 46 -8.07 -2.90 7.46
N THR A 47 -7.25 -3.92 7.71
CA THR A 47 -6.47 -4.04 8.95
C THR A 47 -5.57 -2.82 9.16
N PRO A 48 -5.25 -2.43 10.42
CA PRO A 48 -4.34 -1.32 10.68
C PRO A 48 -2.98 -1.48 9.99
N LEU A 49 -2.46 -2.72 9.94
CA LEU A 49 -1.22 -3.06 9.24
C LEU A 49 -1.33 -2.85 7.73
N ALA A 50 -2.38 -3.38 7.10
CA ALA A 50 -2.59 -3.22 5.66
C ALA A 50 -2.75 -1.73 5.28
N ARG A 51 -3.50 -0.95 6.07
CA ARG A 51 -3.58 0.51 5.88
C ARG A 51 -2.22 1.19 6.00
N LYS A 52 -1.36 0.72 6.91
CA LYS A 52 0.00 1.22 7.06
C LYS A 52 0.88 0.88 5.87
N ARG A 53 0.83 -0.35 5.40
CA ARG A 53 1.57 -0.81 4.22
C ARG A 53 1.22 0.02 3.00
N ILE A 54 -0.08 0.17 2.69
CA ILE A 54 -0.55 1.00 1.57
C ILE A 54 -0.03 2.43 1.67
N LYS A 55 -0.08 3.01 2.87
CA LYS A 55 0.42 4.38 3.09
C LYS A 55 1.92 4.49 2.88
N LEU A 56 2.70 3.51 3.34
CA LEU A 56 4.15 3.50 3.15
C LEU A 56 4.48 3.36 1.66
N LEU A 57 3.83 2.44 0.95
CA LEU A 57 4.00 2.25 -0.50
C LEU A 57 3.74 3.55 -1.26
N ASN A 58 2.59 4.21 -1.02
CA ASN A 58 2.28 5.49 -1.67
C ASN A 58 3.34 6.57 -1.39
N ARG A 59 3.97 6.56 -0.20
CA ARG A 59 5.03 7.50 0.14
C ARG A 59 6.35 7.15 -0.55
N ILE A 60 6.67 5.87 -0.68
CA ILE A 60 7.85 5.40 -1.43
C ILE A 60 7.71 5.77 -2.90
N GLU A 61 6.55 5.57 -3.52
CA GLU A 61 6.29 5.99 -4.91
C GLU A 61 6.50 7.50 -5.10
N GLN A 62 6.02 8.32 -4.16
CA GLN A 62 6.29 9.77 -4.19
C GLN A 62 7.79 10.10 -4.04
N GLN A 63 8.54 9.32 -3.27
CA GLN A 63 9.99 9.48 -3.19
C GLN A 63 10.68 9.07 -4.49
N ILE A 64 10.20 8.04 -5.18
CA ILE A 64 10.72 7.60 -6.49
C ILE A 64 10.55 8.74 -7.50
N SER A 65 9.34 9.28 -7.66
CA SER A 65 9.11 10.42 -8.56
C SER A 65 9.93 11.65 -8.17
N ALA A 66 10.16 11.87 -6.87
CA ALA A 66 11.00 12.96 -6.40
C ALA A 66 12.49 12.74 -6.70
N ALA A 67 12.97 11.50 -6.64
CA ALA A 67 14.35 11.14 -7.00
C ALA A 67 14.55 11.24 -8.52
N GLU A 68 13.59 10.80 -9.33
CA GLU A 68 13.63 10.95 -10.79
C GLU A 68 13.62 12.42 -11.24
N ALA A 69 12.87 13.28 -10.54
CA ALA A 69 12.92 14.72 -10.78
C ALA A 69 14.30 15.30 -10.41
N GLU A 70 14.85 14.90 -9.26
CA GLU A 70 16.17 15.37 -8.82
C GLU A 70 17.31 14.93 -9.76
N LEU A 71 17.23 13.74 -10.35
CA LEU A 71 18.16 13.29 -11.39
C LEU A 71 18.09 14.12 -12.68
N ARG A 72 16.97 14.84 -12.90
CA ARG A 72 16.78 15.76 -14.02
C ARG A 72 17.01 17.22 -13.63
N ASP A 73 17.56 17.47 -12.44
CA ASP A 73 17.72 18.80 -11.84
C ASP A 73 16.37 19.57 -11.68
N GLU A 74 15.26 18.84 -11.56
CA GLU A 74 13.91 19.36 -11.36
C GLU A 74 13.46 19.17 -9.90
N GLN A 75 12.56 20.05 -9.43
CA GLN A 75 11.94 19.90 -8.12
C GLN A 75 10.56 19.22 -8.24
N PHE A 76 10.40 18.08 -7.56
CA PHE A 76 9.11 17.42 -7.48
C PHE A 76 8.18 18.10 -6.46
N MET A 77 7.00 18.49 -6.92
CA MET A 77 5.95 19.11 -6.14
C MET A 77 4.75 18.16 -6.04
N GLU A 78 4.30 17.88 -4.80
CA GLU A 78 3.10 17.10 -4.53
C GLU A 78 1.90 18.03 -4.49
N GLU A 79 0.89 17.74 -5.32
CA GLU A 79 -0.42 18.37 -5.25
C GLU A 79 -1.13 17.95 -3.94
N ILE A 80 -1.51 18.93 -3.13
CA ILE A 80 -2.24 18.75 -1.89
C ILE A 80 -3.53 19.55 -1.89
N LYS A 81 -4.59 18.93 -1.38
CA LYS A 81 -5.86 19.60 -1.15
C LYS A 81 -5.85 20.25 0.23
N ARG A 82 -6.09 21.56 0.29
CA ARG A 82 -6.13 22.33 1.54
C ARG A 82 -7.47 23.05 1.68
N TRP A 83 -8.08 22.91 2.85
CA TRP A 83 -9.21 23.75 3.22
C TRP A 83 -8.70 25.13 3.63
N VAL A 84 -9.14 26.16 2.89
CA VAL A 84 -8.83 27.56 3.18
C VAL A 84 -10.13 28.26 3.54
N ARG A 85 -10.08 29.11 4.56
CA ARG A 85 -11.22 29.95 4.94
C ARG A 85 -11.14 31.23 4.12
N ASN A 86 -12.22 31.57 3.43
CA ASN A 86 -12.35 32.86 2.81
C ASN A 86 -12.56 33.91 3.91
N GLU A 87 -11.70 34.92 3.96
CA GLU A 87 -11.76 35.97 4.99
C GLU A 87 -12.97 36.89 4.83
N GLU A 88 -13.50 37.03 3.61
CA GLU A 88 -14.63 37.90 3.32
C GLU A 88 -15.98 37.20 3.55
N THR A 89 -16.13 35.94 3.12
CA THR A 89 -17.40 35.20 3.26
C THR A 89 -17.46 34.33 4.50
N GLY A 90 -16.32 34.03 5.11
CA GLY A 90 -16.20 33.11 6.25
C GLY A 90 -16.31 31.63 5.88
N ASP A 91 -16.60 31.29 4.63
CA ASP A 91 -16.78 29.93 4.12
C ASP A 91 -15.45 29.19 3.97
N LYS A 92 -15.51 27.85 4.05
CA LYS A 92 -14.36 26.98 3.79
C LYS A 92 -14.42 26.46 2.36
N THR A 93 -13.40 26.74 1.57
CA THR A 93 -13.24 26.19 0.23
C THR A 93 -12.09 25.20 0.20
N LEU A 94 -12.24 24.14 -0.59
CA LEU A 94 -11.18 23.17 -0.83
C LEU A 94 -10.41 23.61 -2.07
N ILE A 95 -9.18 24.09 -1.88
CA ILE A 95 -8.29 24.45 -2.99
C ILE A 95 -7.24 23.36 -3.19
N SER A 96 -6.75 23.26 -4.43
CA SER A 96 -5.55 22.48 -4.72
C SER A 96 -4.34 23.39 -4.70
N THR A 97 -3.26 22.95 -4.06
CA THR A 97 -2.01 23.70 -3.92
C THR A 97 -0.86 22.74 -3.99
N GLU A 98 0.29 23.19 -4.47
CA GLU A 98 1.48 22.37 -4.57
C GLU A 98 2.41 22.61 -3.38
N ARG A 99 3.11 21.55 -2.95
CA ARG A 99 4.18 21.67 -1.97
C ARG A 99 5.36 20.79 -2.34
N PRO A 100 6.59 21.17 -1.96
CA PRO A 100 7.74 20.30 -2.17
C PRO A 100 7.62 19.05 -1.29
N VAL A 101 7.98 17.90 -1.87
CA VAL A 101 8.09 16.66 -1.11
C VAL A 101 9.31 16.73 -0.21
N ARG A 102 9.14 16.37 1.07
CA ARG A 102 10.28 16.19 1.99
C ARG A 102 11.07 14.97 1.55
N LYS A 103 12.27 15.20 1.02
CA LYS A 103 13.24 14.17 0.66
C LYS A 103 13.58 13.30 1.87
N TRP A 104 13.67 12.00 1.64
CA TRP A 104 14.07 11.01 2.65
C TRP A 104 15.57 10.69 2.61
N TRP A 105 16.27 11.19 1.60
CA TRP A 105 17.70 11.02 1.42
C TRP A 105 18.50 12.26 1.81
N TRP A 106 19.77 12.03 2.12
CA TRP A 106 20.72 13.03 2.62
C TRP A 106 22.15 12.53 2.39
N LYS A 107 23.13 13.43 2.36
CA LYS A 107 24.56 13.05 2.30
C LYS A 107 25.13 12.89 3.70
N ASN A 108 25.86 11.80 3.93
CA ASN A 108 26.60 11.61 5.17
C ASN A 108 27.88 12.46 5.22
N GLN A 109 28.60 12.39 6.34
CA GLN A 109 29.87 13.09 6.54
C GLN A 109 30.98 12.70 5.54
N HIS A 110 30.85 11.53 4.91
CA HIS A 110 31.76 11.02 3.88
C HIS A 110 31.30 11.39 2.46
N GLY A 111 30.19 12.11 2.32
CA GLY A 111 29.63 12.52 1.02
C GLY A 111 28.73 11.46 0.36
N ALA A 112 28.64 10.25 0.89
CA ALA A 112 27.78 9.19 0.36
C ALA A 112 26.31 9.49 0.63
N TRP A 113 25.46 9.19 -0.35
CA TRP A 113 24.01 9.31 -0.20
C TRP A 113 23.46 8.21 0.70
N MET A 114 22.58 8.62 1.61
CA MET A 114 21.89 7.77 2.57
C MET A 114 20.39 7.98 2.40
N ILE A 115 19.59 6.95 2.66
CA ILE A 115 18.14 7.05 2.71
C ILE A 115 17.58 6.42 3.99
N SER A 116 16.54 7.03 4.58
CA SER A 116 15.85 6.48 5.75
C SER A 116 14.33 6.47 5.53
N LEU A 117 13.70 5.30 5.70
CA LEU A 117 12.24 5.18 5.61
C LEU A 117 11.55 5.90 6.78
N ARG A 118 10.41 6.54 6.49
CA ARG A 118 9.66 7.34 7.48
C ARG A 118 8.17 7.02 7.50
N ASP A 119 7.62 6.87 8.71
CA ASP A 119 6.19 6.98 8.97
C ASP A 119 5.86 8.36 9.59
N GLY A 120 5.55 9.32 8.73
CA GLY A 120 5.34 10.70 9.15
C GLY A 120 6.63 11.29 9.70
N ASN A 121 6.69 11.54 11.01
CA ASN A 121 7.88 12.09 11.65
C ASN A 121 8.79 11.03 12.29
N ARG A 122 8.38 9.74 12.30
CA ARG A 122 9.16 8.65 12.90
C ARG A 122 9.92 7.89 11.83
N LEU A 123 11.15 7.50 12.14
CA LEU A 123 11.95 6.60 11.30
C LEU A 123 11.42 5.16 11.45
N ILE A 124 11.48 4.40 10.37
CA ILE A 124 11.20 2.96 10.38
C ILE A 124 12.55 2.24 10.47
N PRO A 125 12.81 1.47 11.53
CA PRO A 125 14.00 0.61 11.59
C PRO A 125 13.98 -0.41 10.44
N LEU A 126 15.12 -0.65 9.80
CA LEU A 126 15.29 -1.66 8.74
C LEU A 126 15.99 -2.92 9.27
N GLY A 127 16.63 -2.83 10.43
CA GLY A 127 17.19 -3.93 11.21
C GLY A 127 17.25 -3.53 12.69
N ALA A 128 17.87 -4.34 13.54
CA ALA A 128 17.90 -4.11 14.99
C ALA A 128 18.26 -2.66 15.36
N ASP A 129 19.36 -2.14 14.82
CA ASP A 129 19.86 -0.79 15.11
C ASP A 129 20.12 0.06 13.85
N LYS A 130 19.64 -0.39 12.69
CA LYS A 130 19.89 0.28 11.40
C LYS A 130 18.62 0.96 10.90
N THR A 131 18.67 2.28 10.76
CA THR A 131 17.55 3.10 10.26
C THR A 131 17.75 3.66 8.86
N SER A 132 18.94 3.47 8.30
CA SER A 132 19.35 4.08 7.04
C SER A 132 20.04 3.06 6.14
N VAL A 133 19.80 3.18 4.84
CA VAL A 133 20.49 2.44 3.78
C VAL A 133 21.51 3.38 3.14
N GLU A 134 22.71 2.87 2.91
CA GLU A 134 23.72 3.55 2.10
C GLU A 134 23.44 3.29 0.62
N VAL A 135 23.31 4.37 -0.14
CA VAL A 135 23.01 4.35 -1.58
C VAL A 135 24.29 4.50 -2.39
N GLY A 136 25.30 5.21 -1.84
CA GLY A 136 26.49 5.61 -2.58
C GLY A 136 26.19 6.86 -3.40
N ASP A 137 25.78 6.65 -4.65
CA ASP A 137 25.56 7.71 -5.65
C ASP A 137 24.07 8.03 -5.86
N ILE A 138 23.76 9.23 -6.35
CA ILE A 138 22.36 9.68 -6.50
C ILE A 138 21.63 8.87 -7.58
N GLU A 139 22.35 8.39 -8.58
CA GLU A 139 21.87 7.58 -9.68
C GLU A 139 21.31 6.23 -9.20
N GLN A 140 21.78 5.72 -8.05
CA GLN A 140 21.30 4.48 -7.44
C GLN A 140 20.09 4.70 -6.51
N MET A 141 19.66 5.95 -6.31
CA MET A 141 18.57 6.30 -5.38
C MET A 141 17.25 5.68 -5.79
N VAL A 142 16.90 5.77 -7.08
CA VAL A 142 15.64 5.23 -7.62
C VAL A 142 15.61 3.72 -7.43
N THR A 143 16.65 3.01 -7.87
CA THR A 143 16.75 1.54 -7.71
C THR A 143 16.72 1.11 -6.24
N THR A 144 17.33 1.87 -5.35
CA THR A 144 17.27 1.59 -3.90
C THR A 144 15.84 1.76 -3.35
N LEU A 145 15.13 2.81 -3.77
CA LEU A 145 13.73 3.03 -3.39
C LEU A 145 12.80 1.94 -3.93
N GLU A 146 13.01 1.47 -5.16
CA GLU A 146 12.27 0.34 -5.73
C GLU A 146 12.53 -0.96 -4.96
N THR A 147 13.77 -1.22 -4.58
CA THR A 147 14.10 -2.37 -3.73
C THR A 147 13.39 -2.29 -2.38
N LEU A 148 13.33 -1.09 -1.77
CA LEU A 148 12.60 -0.86 -0.53
C LEU A 148 11.08 -1.02 -0.72
N ARG A 149 10.51 -0.60 -1.86
CA ARG A 149 9.11 -0.85 -2.21
C ARG A 149 8.84 -2.35 -2.25
N ASP A 150 9.67 -3.11 -2.94
CA ASP A 150 9.46 -4.54 -3.14
C ASP A 150 9.57 -5.30 -1.82
N ALA A 151 10.49 -4.91 -0.93
CA ALA A 151 10.56 -5.42 0.44
C ALA A 151 9.28 -5.13 1.25
N VAL A 152 8.66 -3.94 1.09
CA VAL A 152 7.37 -3.63 1.71
C VAL A 152 6.24 -4.49 1.13
N ILE A 153 6.25 -4.75 -0.18
CA ILE A 153 5.25 -5.62 -0.84
C ILE A 153 5.39 -7.06 -0.32
N ALA A 154 6.62 -7.55 -0.17
CA ALA A 154 6.94 -8.86 0.38
C ALA A 154 6.61 -9.00 1.88
N GLY A 155 6.31 -7.89 2.58
CA GLY A 155 5.96 -7.89 4.00
C GLY A 155 7.17 -7.94 4.94
N GLU A 156 8.38 -7.72 4.45
CA GLU A 156 9.61 -7.80 5.25
C GLU A 156 9.67 -6.73 6.36
N LEU A 157 8.91 -5.65 6.20
CA LEU A 157 8.82 -4.54 7.15
C LEU A 157 7.60 -4.60 8.07
N ASP A 158 6.81 -5.69 8.02
CA ASP A 158 5.56 -5.79 8.78
C ASP A 158 5.77 -5.71 10.29
N THR A 159 6.79 -6.40 10.81
CA THR A 159 7.12 -6.41 12.25
C THR A 159 7.37 -4.99 12.77
N GLN A 160 8.10 -4.19 12.00
CA GLN A 160 8.45 -2.81 12.34
C GLN A 160 7.22 -1.89 12.22
N LEU A 161 6.35 -2.13 11.23
CA LEU A 161 5.08 -1.42 11.10
C LEU A 161 4.13 -1.72 12.26
N GLU A 162 4.04 -2.97 12.71
CA GLU A 162 3.25 -3.36 13.87
C GLU A 162 3.74 -2.69 15.15
N ALA A 163 5.05 -2.66 15.38
CA ALA A 163 5.65 -1.92 16.49
C ALA A 163 5.32 -0.41 16.46
N LEU A 164 5.29 0.20 15.26
CA LEU A 164 4.90 1.59 15.07
C LEU A 164 3.40 1.85 15.31
N ILE A 165 2.55 0.85 15.08
CA ILE A 165 1.12 0.89 15.40
C ILE A 165 0.94 0.79 16.91
N ALA A 166 1.59 -0.18 17.57
CA ALA A 166 1.52 -0.39 19.01
C ALA A 166 2.02 0.81 19.82
N SER A 167 3.06 1.49 19.35
CA SER A 167 3.62 2.67 20.03
C SER A 167 2.79 3.95 19.90
N ARG A 168 1.69 3.96 19.13
CA ARG A 168 0.83 5.15 19.04
C ARG A 168 -0.04 5.25 20.29
N LYS A 169 0.30 6.20 21.15
CA LYS A 169 -0.56 6.59 22.26
C LYS A 169 -1.89 7.13 21.70
N PRO A 170 -3.05 6.66 22.18
CA PRO A 170 -4.32 7.22 21.75
C PRO A 170 -4.35 8.72 22.08
N ILE A 171 -4.83 9.53 21.13
CA ILE A 171 -5.05 10.96 21.36
C ILE A 171 -6.18 11.05 22.39
N THR A 172 -5.83 11.25 23.66
CA THR A 172 -6.82 11.61 24.68
C THR A 172 -7.31 13.01 24.33
N THR A 173 -8.51 13.12 23.78
CA THR A 173 -9.16 14.41 23.58
C THR A 173 -9.33 15.06 24.95
N ARG A 174 -8.63 16.18 25.17
CA ARG A 174 -8.75 16.98 26.39
C ARG A 174 -10.12 17.67 26.40
N LYS A 175 -11.18 16.92 26.70
CA LYS A 175 -12.51 17.46 26.99
C LYS A 175 -12.65 17.51 28.51
N GLN A 176 -12.28 18.65 29.11
CA GLN A 176 -12.69 19.18 30.42
C GLN A 176 -11.56 20.06 31.01
N LYS A 177 -11.61 21.37 30.74
CA LYS A 177 -10.96 22.38 31.60
C LYS A 177 -11.61 23.77 31.45
N SER A 178 -12.94 23.83 31.34
CA SER A 178 -13.70 25.08 31.31
C SER A 178 -14.88 25.13 32.30
N ALA A 179 -14.89 24.29 33.34
CA ALA A 179 -15.93 24.33 34.38
C ALA A 179 -15.41 24.64 35.80
N ALA A 180 -14.15 25.08 35.94
CA ALA A 180 -13.53 25.37 37.25
C ALA A 180 -13.13 26.85 37.43
N LYS A 181 -13.82 27.78 36.77
CA LYS A 181 -13.65 29.23 37.00
C LYS A 181 -15.00 29.94 37.02
N ALA A 182 -15.87 29.44 37.89
CA ALA A 182 -17.09 30.11 38.34
C ALA A 182 -17.28 29.68 39.80
N ASN A 183 -16.62 30.41 40.70
CA ASN A 183 -16.74 30.47 42.16
C ASN A 183 -15.35 30.74 42.74
N GLY A 184 -15.02 32.02 42.80
CA GLY A 184 -13.81 32.61 43.34
C GLY A 184 -13.92 34.11 43.18
#